data_AF-A0A497A9S1-F1
#
_entry.id   AF-A0A497A9S1-F1
#
_cell.length_a   1.000
_cell.length_b   1.000
_cell.length_c   1.000
_cell.angle_alpha   90.00
_cell.angle_beta   90.00
_cell.angle_gamma   90.00
#
_symmetry.space_group_name_H-M   'P 1'
#
loop_
_entity.id
_entity.type
_entity.pdbx_description
1 polymer ?
#
loop_
_entity_poly.entity_id
_entity_poly.type
_entity_poly.pdbx_seq_one_letter_code
_entity_poly.pdbx_strand_id
1 'polypeptide(L)'
;MGFGFPASVAETPLVDMGWGAIDKSKPVILVSGHNPATSTVVIDYLREHNLEDQVEVCGLCCTALETTRYSSKAKIVGPLSRALFFMRAGIADVIMTDEQCIRTDTPQEAAKVGSAVIACLDKAMYGLEDATEIDTDEIVRRMVDNKEQFAILDSIKAAEVAVKVAMEIAPQRKKGWLTEEEAIELAKKCTNCKMCEQVCPNLFNIGGGITEVAKGDFDLIRQQILQCIGCGKCEQECPNNVPIFKIMQTAASMETWKCRTGRGPVMDTEIRNVGAPITLGTIPGVIALVGCSNYPDIDDVADMVDEFAKRKYIVVLTGCAAMVAGMKKDKDGLTVYEKYPPDFAAGGVVNIGSCVSNAHISGAAIKIANIFAALPLRGNYEVMADYVLNRVGACGVAWGAMSQKAASIGTGFNRLGVPVVLGPHSSKYRRLFLSRKEEDDWKVMDARKREIVDTVEPAPEHLAYVCETKEKAMPMIAKLCIRRNDTPQGRAIKLNHYISLYRKYIGPGLPEDLHLFVRRDADIPLVYKKEVRAHLQEIGWQPREPIGLPTLIGTYPTKVPVDAVIH
;
A
#
# COMPACT_ATOMS: atom_id res chain seq x y z
N MET A 1 -4.87 22.83 -3.02
CA MET A 1 -5.10 23.97 -3.95
C MET A 1 -6.36 23.73 -4.76
N GLY A 2 -6.41 22.80 -5.73
CA GLY A 2 -7.64 22.57 -6.54
C GLY A 2 -8.87 22.06 -5.77
N PHE A 3 -8.76 20.92 -5.09
CA PHE A 3 -9.88 20.28 -4.36
C PHE A 3 -9.90 20.55 -2.85
N GLY A 4 -9.15 21.53 -2.34
CA GLY A 4 -9.15 21.84 -0.90
C GLY A 4 -8.71 20.70 0.05
N PHE A 5 -8.01 19.67 -0.44
CA PHE A 5 -7.58 18.53 0.40
C PHE A 5 -6.72 18.92 1.61
N PRO A 6 -6.70 18.09 2.67
CA PRO A 6 -5.74 18.21 3.76
C PRO A 6 -4.30 18.31 3.21
N ALA A 7 -3.57 19.29 3.74
CA ALA A 7 -2.18 19.56 3.38
C ALA A 7 -1.35 19.66 4.66
N SER A 8 -0.59 18.61 4.95
CA SER A 8 0.30 18.54 6.12
C SER A 8 -0.41 18.58 7.47
N VAL A 9 -1.69 18.22 7.52
CA VAL A 9 -2.45 18.08 8.77
C VAL A 9 -2.22 16.68 9.35
N ALA A 10 -1.71 16.54 10.57
CA ALA A 10 -1.50 15.21 11.17
C ALA A 10 -2.84 14.53 11.51
N GLU A 11 -3.68 15.22 12.31
CA GLU A 11 -5.00 14.74 12.72
C GLU A 11 -6.06 14.99 11.65
N THR A 12 -6.01 14.21 10.57
CA THR A 12 -7.11 14.13 9.62
C THR A 12 -8.19 13.16 10.10
N PRO A 13 -9.45 13.29 9.63
CA PRO A 13 -10.53 12.41 10.06
C PRO A 13 -10.25 10.92 9.83
N LEU A 14 -10.74 10.09 10.75
CA LEU A 14 -10.90 8.64 10.56
C LEU A 14 -12.24 8.38 9.86
N VAL A 15 -12.18 7.77 8.67
CA VAL A 15 -13.37 7.42 7.88
C VAL A 15 -13.68 5.93 7.99
N ASP A 16 -14.95 5.57 7.85
CA ASP A 16 -15.35 4.17 7.87
C ASP A 16 -14.95 3.45 6.59
N MET A 17 -14.58 2.19 6.77
CA MET A 17 -14.07 1.31 5.73
C MET A 17 -14.68 -0.08 5.83
N GLY A 18 -14.78 -0.76 4.68
CA GLY A 18 -15.40 -2.06 4.51
C GLY A 18 -16.86 -1.94 4.04
N TRP A 19 -17.35 -2.94 3.31
CA TRP A 19 -18.73 -2.90 2.80
C TRP A 19 -19.81 -2.96 3.88
N GLY A 20 -19.44 -3.33 5.12
CA GLY A 20 -20.34 -3.32 6.26
C GLY A 20 -20.63 -1.91 6.78
N ALA A 21 -19.79 -0.93 6.42
CA ALA A 21 -19.93 0.46 6.83
C ALA A 21 -20.88 1.26 5.92
N ILE A 22 -21.38 0.65 4.83
CA ILE A 22 -22.23 1.31 3.85
C ILE A 22 -23.69 1.10 4.26
N ASP A 23 -24.44 2.19 4.40
CA ASP A 23 -25.87 2.13 4.65
C ASP A 23 -26.61 1.72 3.37
N LYS A 24 -27.01 0.45 3.32
CA LYS A 24 -27.67 -0.13 2.15
C LYS A 24 -29.12 0.30 1.99
N SER A 25 -29.71 0.95 3.00
CA SER A 25 -31.07 1.48 2.93
C SER A 25 -31.17 2.74 2.07
N LYS A 26 -30.04 3.39 1.83
CA LYS A 26 -29.90 4.54 0.95
C LYS A 26 -29.50 4.11 -0.47
N PRO A 27 -29.74 4.97 -1.48
CA PRO A 27 -29.06 4.88 -2.77
C PRO A 27 -27.54 4.91 -2.59
N VAL A 28 -26.84 4.00 -3.26
CA VAL A 28 -25.38 3.84 -3.14
C VAL A 28 -24.71 4.09 -4.47
N ILE A 29 -23.78 5.05 -4.50
CA ILE A 29 -22.90 5.32 -5.64
C ILE A 29 -21.50 4.82 -5.30
N LEU A 30 -20.97 3.95 -6.17
CA LEU A 30 -19.60 3.46 -6.09
C LEU A 30 -18.72 4.21 -7.10
N VAL A 31 -17.67 4.88 -6.62
CA VAL A 31 -16.61 5.43 -7.48
C VAL A 31 -15.40 4.50 -7.49
N SER A 32 -14.89 4.16 -8.66
CA SER A 32 -13.80 3.19 -8.82
C SER A 32 -12.69 3.69 -9.74
N GLY A 33 -11.49 3.82 -9.16
CA GLY A 33 -10.22 4.03 -9.86
C GLY A 33 -9.32 5.11 -9.22
N HIS A 34 -9.02 6.24 -9.88
CA HIS A 34 -7.94 7.17 -9.50
C HIS A 34 -8.22 8.68 -9.62
N ASN A 35 -9.06 9.14 -10.56
CA ASN A 35 -9.14 10.56 -10.89
C ASN A 35 -10.13 11.27 -9.95
N PRO A 36 -9.69 12.17 -9.05
CA PRO A 36 -10.59 12.87 -8.14
C PRO A 36 -11.63 13.73 -8.86
N ALA A 37 -11.36 14.16 -10.09
CA ALA A 37 -12.32 14.95 -10.87
C ALA A 37 -13.62 14.19 -11.19
N THR A 38 -13.59 12.84 -11.16
CA THR A 38 -14.80 12.02 -11.35
C THR A 38 -15.60 11.90 -10.06
N SER A 39 -14.95 11.83 -8.90
CA SER A 39 -15.64 11.56 -7.63
C SER A 39 -16.01 12.82 -6.84
N THR A 40 -15.22 13.88 -6.92
CA THR A 40 -15.46 15.14 -6.18
C THR A 40 -16.71 15.87 -6.68
N VAL A 41 -16.94 15.87 -7.99
CA VAL A 41 -18.15 16.46 -8.62
C VAL A 41 -19.44 15.78 -8.19
N VAL A 42 -19.41 14.47 -7.85
CA VAL A 42 -20.57 13.78 -7.26
C VAL A 42 -20.88 14.37 -5.88
N ILE A 43 -19.85 14.59 -5.07
CA ILE A 43 -20.01 15.21 -3.75
C ILE A 43 -20.52 16.65 -3.88
N ASP A 44 -20.01 17.42 -4.84
CA ASP A 44 -20.47 18.80 -5.08
C ASP A 44 -21.95 18.82 -5.49
N TYR A 45 -22.35 17.99 -6.46
CA TYR A 45 -23.74 17.86 -6.86
C TYR A 45 -24.66 17.50 -5.68
N LEU A 46 -24.25 16.53 -4.85
CA LEU A 46 -25.02 16.14 -3.65
C LEU A 46 -25.14 17.28 -2.64
N ARG A 47 -24.11 18.11 -2.44
CA ARG A 47 -24.15 19.26 -1.54
C ARG A 47 -25.05 20.36 -2.07
N GLU A 48 -24.91 20.70 -3.35
CA GLU A 48 -25.72 21.73 -4.01
C GLU A 48 -27.22 21.41 -3.98
N HIS A 49 -27.57 20.11 -3.97
CA HIS A 49 -28.95 19.64 -3.94
C HIS A 49 -29.42 19.15 -2.56
N ASN A 50 -28.63 19.32 -1.49
CA ASN A 50 -28.95 18.85 -0.13
C ASN A 50 -29.24 17.33 -0.03
N LEU A 51 -28.52 16.53 -0.81
CA LEU A 51 -28.65 15.07 -0.91
C LEU A 51 -27.50 14.30 -0.22
N GLU A 52 -26.47 14.98 0.30
CA GLU A 52 -25.26 14.34 0.86
C GLU A 52 -25.55 13.37 2.02
N ASP A 53 -26.63 13.58 2.78
CA ASP A 53 -27.04 12.66 3.86
C ASP A 53 -28.00 11.55 3.39
N GLN A 54 -28.54 11.68 2.17
CA GLN A 54 -29.53 10.77 1.58
C GLN A 54 -28.88 9.71 0.68
N VAL A 55 -27.72 10.00 0.09
CA VAL A 55 -27.00 9.13 -0.83
C VAL A 55 -25.66 8.72 -0.23
N GLU A 56 -25.36 7.42 -0.21
CA GLU A 56 -24.05 6.92 0.18
C GLU A 56 -23.09 6.96 -0.99
N VAL A 57 -21.96 7.67 -0.83
CA VAL A 57 -20.85 7.63 -1.77
C VAL A 57 -19.73 6.79 -1.17
N CYS A 58 -19.35 5.73 -1.87
CA CYS A 58 -18.27 4.83 -1.46
C CYS A 58 -17.26 4.64 -2.58
N GLY A 59 -16.02 4.30 -2.24
CA GLY A 59 -14.95 4.17 -3.24
C GLY A 59 -14.12 2.91 -3.16
N LEU A 60 -13.57 2.51 -4.30
CA LEU A 60 -12.50 1.51 -4.45
C LEU A 60 -11.20 2.17 -4.94
N CYS A 61 -10.05 1.58 -4.59
CA CYS A 61 -8.74 2.05 -5.07
C CYS A 61 -8.44 3.52 -4.69
N CYS A 62 -7.57 4.21 -5.45
CA CYS A 62 -7.10 5.54 -5.09
C CYS A 62 -8.21 6.58 -5.01
N THR A 63 -9.22 6.51 -5.89
CA THR A 63 -10.33 7.46 -5.88
C THR A 63 -11.08 7.42 -4.54
N ALA A 64 -11.18 6.26 -3.88
CA ALA A 64 -11.74 6.18 -2.52
C ALA A 64 -10.99 7.06 -1.51
N LEU A 65 -9.65 7.06 -1.58
CA LEU A 65 -8.81 7.90 -0.71
C LEU A 65 -8.94 9.38 -1.09
N GLU A 66 -9.07 9.70 -2.37
CA GLU A 66 -9.26 11.09 -2.79
C GLU A 66 -10.65 11.63 -2.41
N THR A 67 -11.71 10.86 -2.62
CA THR A 67 -13.07 11.23 -2.21
C THR A 67 -13.14 11.46 -0.71
N THR A 68 -12.50 10.61 0.10
CA THR A 68 -12.52 10.76 1.56
C THR A 68 -11.62 11.88 2.08
N ARG A 69 -10.65 12.34 1.29
CA ARG A 69 -9.94 13.61 1.53
C ARG A 69 -10.81 14.84 1.23
N TYR A 70 -11.84 14.69 0.39
CA TYR A 70 -12.78 15.75 0.02
C TYR A 70 -14.02 15.80 0.92
N SER A 71 -14.54 14.63 1.33
CA SER A 71 -15.67 14.48 2.22
C SER A 71 -15.46 13.30 3.15
N SER A 72 -15.40 13.56 4.46
CA SER A 72 -15.30 12.52 5.48
C SER A 72 -16.60 11.72 5.65
N LYS A 73 -17.70 12.12 4.98
CA LYS A 73 -18.94 11.33 4.95
C LYS A 73 -18.83 10.14 4.00
N ALA A 74 -18.02 10.24 2.95
CA ALA A 74 -17.78 9.15 2.01
C ALA A 74 -17.08 7.95 2.68
N LYS A 75 -17.33 6.75 2.16
CA LYS A 75 -16.79 5.49 2.72
C LYS A 75 -15.75 4.85 1.83
N ILE A 76 -14.84 4.08 2.43
CA ILE A 76 -13.87 3.28 1.68
C ILE A 76 -14.37 1.84 1.61
N VAL A 77 -14.65 1.32 0.42
CA VAL A 77 -14.97 -0.11 0.26
C VAL A 77 -13.72 -0.95 0.54
N GLY A 78 -12.59 -0.57 -0.07
CA GLY A 78 -11.31 -1.25 0.13
C GLY A 78 -10.40 -1.22 -1.09
N PRO A 79 -9.34 -2.06 -1.08
CA PRO A 79 -8.38 -2.12 -2.16
C PRO A 79 -8.95 -2.81 -3.42
N LEU A 80 -8.19 -2.80 -4.51
CA LEU A 80 -8.56 -3.45 -5.78
C LEU A 80 -8.99 -4.92 -5.60
N SER A 81 -8.35 -5.67 -4.69
CA SER A 81 -8.68 -7.07 -4.43
C SER A 81 -10.10 -7.30 -3.91
N ARG A 82 -10.79 -6.25 -3.46
CA ARG A 82 -12.19 -6.31 -3.00
C ARG A 82 -13.19 -5.83 -4.06
N ALA A 83 -12.72 -5.35 -5.22
CA ALA A 83 -13.57 -4.73 -6.24
C ALA A 83 -14.64 -5.68 -6.78
N LEU A 84 -14.24 -6.85 -7.30
CA LEU A 84 -15.20 -7.79 -7.90
C LEU A 84 -16.22 -8.28 -6.89
N PHE A 85 -15.76 -8.58 -5.67
CA PHE A 85 -16.65 -9.02 -4.61
C PHE A 85 -17.70 -7.94 -4.34
N PHE A 86 -17.28 -6.70 -4.09
CA PHE A 86 -18.24 -5.64 -3.78
C PHE A 86 -19.22 -5.38 -4.93
N MET A 87 -18.73 -5.35 -6.18
CA MET A 87 -19.58 -5.20 -7.36
C MET A 87 -20.64 -6.32 -7.44
N ARG A 88 -20.23 -7.58 -7.22
CA ARG A 88 -21.15 -8.73 -7.22
C ARG A 88 -22.07 -8.80 -6.01
N ALA A 89 -21.76 -8.09 -4.92
CA ALA A 89 -22.67 -7.98 -3.79
C ALA A 89 -23.92 -7.16 -4.14
N GLY A 90 -23.92 -6.41 -5.25
CA GLY A 90 -25.09 -5.63 -5.68
C GLY A 90 -25.46 -4.49 -4.72
N ILE A 91 -24.55 -4.11 -3.82
CA ILE A 91 -24.80 -3.01 -2.87
C ILE A 91 -24.90 -1.67 -3.61
N ALA A 92 -23.99 -1.42 -4.54
CA ALA A 92 -23.97 -0.22 -5.37
C ALA A 92 -25.17 -0.21 -6.32
N ASP A 93 -25.87 0.92 -6.41
CA ASP A 93 -26.93 1.19 -7.37
C ASP A 93 -26.31 1.69 -8.68
N VAL A 94 -25.39 2.64 -8.58
CA VAL A 94 -24.61 3.14 -9.72
C VAL A 94 -23.13 2.93 -9.46
N ILE A 95 -22.41 2.44 -10.47
CA ILE A 95 -20.95 2.31 -10.46
C ILE A 95 -20.37 3.29 -11.47
N MET A 96 -19.61 4.25 -10.99
CA MET A 96 -18.84 5.19 -11.80
C MET A 96 -17.38 4.73 -11.85
N THR A 97 -16.88 4.50 -13.06
CA THR A 97 -15.47 4.12 -13.29
C THR A 97 -14.73 5.27 -13.95
N ASP A 98 -13.53 5.56 -13.47
CA ASP A 98 -12.64 6.54 -14.09
C ASP A 98 -11.54 5.84 -14.94
N GLU A 99 -10.29 5.79 -14.47
CA GLU A 99 -9.14 5.19 -15.12
C GLU A 99 -8.25 4.42 -14.13
N GLN A 100 -7.48 3.48 -14.70
CA GLN A 100 -6.41 2.72 -14.05
C GLN A 100 -6.86 1.83 -12.87
N CYS A 101 -6.42 0.57 -12.88
CA CYS A 101 -6.79 -0.42 -11.85
C CYS A 101 -8.31 -0.57 -11.68
N ILE A 102 -9.06 -0.40 -12.76
CA ILE A 102 -10.48 -0.74 -12.87
C ILE A 102 -10.59 -2.07 -13.61
N ARG A 103 -11.62 -2.85 -13.31
CA ARG A 103 -11.83 -4.11 -14.01
C ARG A 103 -12.41 -3.86 -15.39
N THR A 104 -12.04 -4.69 -16.35
CA THR A 104 -12.54 -4.61 -17.73
C THR A 104 -13.92 -5.25 -17.89
N ASP A 105 -14.34 -6.07 -16.92
CA ASP A 105 -15.64 -6.76 -16.90
C ASP A 105 -16.68 -6.08 -16.00
N THR A 106 -16.42 -4.83 -15.56
CA THR A 106 -17.33 -4.09 -14.68
C THR A 106 -18.76 -3.96 -15.25
N PRO A 107 -18.97 -3.55 -16.52
CA PRO A 107 -20.31 -3.52 -17.13
C PRO A 107 -21.09 -4.83 -17.01
N GLN A 108 -20.44 -5.95 -17.33
CA GLN A 108 -21.03 -7.28 -17.35
C GLN A 108 -21.35 -7.77 -15.94
N GLU A 109 -20.45 -7.56 -14.99
CA GLU A 109 -20.64 -7.96 -13.59
C GLU A 109 -21.68 -7.09 -12.89
N ALA A 110 -21.75 -5.79 -13.21
CA ALA A 110 -22.77 -4.86 -12.72
C ALA A 110 -24.18 -5.25 -13.21
N ALA A 111 -24.31 -5.58 -14.50
CA ALA A 111 -25.58 -5.98 -15.10
C ALA A 111 -26.18 -7.23 -14.44
N LYS A 112 -25.34 -8.21 -14.06
CA LYS A 112 -25.77 -9.45 -13.37
C LYS A 112 -26.47 -9.19 -12.03
N VAL A 113 -26.23 -8.05 -11.40
CA VAL A 113 -26.82 -7.65 -10.12
C VAL A 113 -27.71 -6.42 -10.25
N GLY A 114 -28.00 -6.00 -11.48
CA GLY A 114 -28.84 -4.83 -11.77
C GLY A 114 -28.25 -3.49 -11.33
N SER A 115 -26.93 -3.37 -11.19
CA SER A 115 -26.30 -2.06 -10.99
C SER A 115 -26.12 -1.36 -12.34
N ALA A 116 -26.33 -0.05 -12.36
CA ALA A 116 -26.01 0.80 -13.50
C ALA A 116 -24.51 1.14 -13.55
N VAL A 117 -23.99 1.44 -14.75
CA VAL A 117 -22.58 1.80 -14.94
C VAL A 117 -22.46 3.07 -15.77
N ILE A 118 -21.57 3.95 -15.33
CA ILE A 118 -21.15 5.15 -16.06
C ILE A 118 -19.63 5.14 -16.21
N ALA A 119 -19.14 5.01 -17.44
CA ALA A 119 -17.73 5.18 -17.75
C ALA A 119 -17.42 6.66 -17.93
N CYS A 120 -16.59 7.23 -17.05
CA CYS A 120 -16.47 8.69 -16.93
C CYS A 120 -15.30 9.28 -17.72
N LEU A 121 -14.46 8.46 -18.35
CA LEU A 121 -13.25 8.89 -19.06
C LEU A 121 -13.04 8.11 -20.35
N ASP A 122 -12.48 8.79 -21.35
CA ASP A 122 -12.13 8.27 -22.67
C ASP A 122 -11.14 7.09 -22.64
N LYS A 123 -10.30 7.02 -21.59
CA LYS A 123 -9.31 5.94 -21.41
C LYS A 123 -9.95 4.57 -21.18
N ALA A 124 -11.21 4.49 -20.74
CA ALA A 124 -11.88 3.23 -20.44
C ALA A 124 -13.41 3.35 -20.58
N MET A 125 -13.90 3.23 -21.81
CA MET A 125 -15.33 3.33 -22.13
C MET A 125 -16.04 1.98 -22.25
N TYR A 126 -15.30 0.85 -22.19
CA TYR A 126 -15.83 -0.52 -22.30
C TYR A 126 -16.66 -0.85 -23.56
N GLY A 127 -16.61 0.00 -24.59
CA GLY A 127 -17.47 -0.12 -25.77
C GLY A 127 -18.92 0.36 -25.54
N LEU A 128 -19.17 1.09 -24.45
CA LEU A 128 -20.45 1.74 -24.19
C LEU A 128 -20.66 2.93 -25.13
N GLU A 129 -21.92 3.26 -25.41
CA GLU A 129 -22.31 4.46 -26.17
C GLU A 129 -21.85 5.71 -25.42
N ASP A 130 -21.24 6.65 -26.14
CA ASP A 130 -20.90 7.97 -25.62
C ASP A 130 -22.15 8.86 -25.60
N ALA A 131 -22.69 9.08 -24.41
CA ALA A 131 -23.88 9.88 -24.18
C ALA A 131 -23.55 11.32 -23.73
N THR A 132 -22.31 11.79 -23.93
CA THR A 132 -21.88 13.13 -23.50
C THR A 132 -22.74 14.25 -24.11
N GLU A 133 -23.26 14.06 -25.33
CA GLU A 133 -24.09 15.05 -26.04
C GLU A 133 -25.61 14.77 -25.95
N ILE A 134 -26.04 13.66 -25.35
CA ILE A 134 -27.46 13.28 -25.24
C ILE A 134 -28.11 14.03 -24.07
N ASP A 135 -29.38 14.44 -24.12
CA ASP A 135 -30.01 15.10 -22.98
C ASP A 135 -29.94 14.26 -21.68
N THR A 136 -29.73 14.91 -20.53
CA THR A 136 -29.55 14.23 -19.23
C THR A 136 -30.76 13.38 -18.85
N ASP A 137 -31.98 13.90 -19.00
CA ASP A 137 -33.18 13.18 -18.59
C ASP A 137 -33.45 12.00 -19.54
N GLU A 138 -33.08 12.13 -20.82
CA GLU A 138 -33.09 11.01 -21.76
C GLU A 138 -32.11 9.90 -21.37
N ILE A 139 -30.90 10.24 -20.92
CA ILE A 139 -29.93 9.25 -20.42
C ILE A 139 -30.50 8.54 -19.21
N VAL A 140 -31.00 9.28 -18.22
CA VAL A 140 -31.58 8.72 -16.99
C VAL A 140 -32.70 7.73 -17.34
N ARG A 141 -33.63 8.12 -18.22
CA ARG A 141 -34.71 7.26 -18.69
C ARG A 141 -34.20 5.97 -19.34
N ARG A 142 -33.23 6.06 -20.27
CA ARG A 142 -32.62 4.87 -20.91
C ARG A 142 -31.92 3.97 -19.90
N MET A 143 -31.23 4.53 -18.91
CA MET A 143 -30.57 3.75 -17.86
C MET A 143 -31.57 3.05 -16.91
N VAL A 144 -32.68 3.71 -16.58
CA VAL A 144 -33.69 3.18 -15.66
C VAL A 144 -34.62 2.17 -16.35
N ASP A 145 -35.19 2.53 -17.49
CA ASP A 145 -36.21 1.74 -18.19
C ASP A 145 -35.58 0.60 -19.00
N ASN A 146 -34.56 0.92 -19.80
CA ASN A 146 -33.94 -0.04 -20.72
C ASN A 146 -32.72 -0.75 -20.12
N LYS A 147 -32.27 -0.32 -18.92
CA LYS A 147 -31.08 -0.85 -18.24
C LYS A 147 -29.80 -0.67 -19.06
N GLU A 148 -29.77 0.37 -19.88
CA GLU A 148 -28.59 0.73 -20.67
C GLU A 148 -27.48 1.29 -19.77
N GLN A 149 -26.24 1.20 -20.25
CA GLN A 149 -25.04 1.70 -19.57
C GLN A 149 -24.28 2.60 -20.55
N PHE A 150 -23.70 3.68 -20.07
CA PHE A 150 -23.14 4.73 -20.94
C PHE A 150 -21.72 5.12 -20.57
N ALA A 151 -21.00 5.65 -21.54
CA ALA A 151 -19.88 6.54 -21.30
C ALA A 151 -20.39 7.99 -21.26
N ILE A 152 -19.97 8.77 -20.27
CA ILE A 152 -20.31 10.19 -20.12
C ILE A 152 -19.03 10.92 -19.73
N LEU A 153 -18.44 11.67 -20.66
CA LEU A 153 -17.11 12.26 -20.54
C LEU A 153 -17.12 13.65 -19.91
N ASP A 154 -18.30 14.28 -19.80
CA ASP A 154 -18.51 15.45 -18.95
C ASP A 154 -18.76 14.99 -17.50
N SER A 155 -17.85 15.37 -16.60
CA SER A 155 -17.89 14.90 -15.21
C SER A 155 -19.06 15.47 -14.40
N ILE A 156 -19.50 16.70 -14.68
CA ILE A 156 -20.63 17.34 -13.98
C ILE A 156 -21.92 16.62 -14.37
N LYS A 157 -22.11 16.41 -15.67
CA LYS A 157 -23.25 15.66 -16.20
C LYS A 157 -23.24 14.20 -15.74
N ALA A 158 -22.08 13.55 -15.73
CA ALA A 158 -21.96 12.18 -15.22
C ALA A 158 -22.37 12.08 -13.74
N ALA A 159 -22.03 13.07 -12.92
CA ALA A 159 -22.46 13.13 -11.52
C ALA A 159 -23.96 13.33 -11.38
N GLU A 160 -24.55 14.25 -12.13
CA GLU A 160 -26.01 14.47 -12.15
C GLU A 160 -26.75 13.18 -12.52
N VAL A 161 -26.36 12.55 -13.64
CA VAL A 161 -26.96 11.29 -14.11
C VAL A 161 -26.79 10.20 -13.05
N ALA A 162 -25.60 10.05 -12.46
CA ALA A 162 -25.33 9.04 -11.44
C ALA A 162 -26.26 9.19 -10.23
N VAL A 163 -26.46 10.42 -9.75
CA VAL A 163 -27.32 10.69 -8.59
C VAL A 163 -28.79 10.46 -8.95
N LYS A 164 -29.28 10.99 -10.07
CA LYS A 164 -30.66 10.78 -10.53
C LYS A 164 -30.98 9.29 -10.71
N VAL A 165 -30.14 8.56 -11.44
CA VAL A 165 -30.31 7.12 -11.67
C VAL A 165 -30.28 6.34 -10.35
N ALA A 166 -29.32 6.63 -9.44
CA ALA A 166 -29.24 5.93 -8.16
C ALA A 166 -30.52 6.10 -7.32
N MET A 167 -31.06 7.32 -7.26
CA MET A 167 -32.29 7.62 -6.53
C MET A 167 -33.50 6.87 -7.10
N GLU A 168 -33.58 6.69 -8.42
CA GLU A 168 -34.72 6.03 -9.07
C GLU A 168 -34.66 4.50 -8.99
N ILE A 169 -33.47 3.89 -9.14
CA ILE A 169 -33.35 2.43 -9.16
C ILE A 169 -33.25 1.82 -7.76
N ALA A 170 -32.67 2.52 -6.78
CA ALA A 170 -32.43 1.96 -5.45
C ALA A 170 -33.70 1.41 -4.77
N PRO A 171 -34.86 2.09 -4.79
CA PRO A 171 -36.09 1.56 -4.19
C PRO A 171 -36.63 0.30 -4.89
N GLN A 172 -36.30 0.11 -6.16
CA GLN A 172 -36.80 -0.99 -6.99
C GLN A 172 -35.91 -2.24 -6.89
N ARG A 173 -34.64 -2.07 -6.48
CA ARG A 173 -33.66 -3.14 -6.44
C ARG A 173 -33.77 -3.96 -5.15
N LYS A 174 -33.94 -5.27 -5.32
CA LYS A 174 -33.77 -6.23 -4.22
C LYS A 174 -32.30 -6.61 -4.09
N LYS A 175 -31.62 -6.03 -3.09
CA LYS A 175 -30.23 -6.35 -2.72
C LYS A 175 -30.18 -7.66 -1.93
N GLY A 176 -30.39 -8.80 -2.60
CA GLY A 176 -30.44 -10.13 -1.99
C GLY A 176 -29.13 -10.91 -2.10
N TRP A 177 -28.73 -11.60 -1.03
CA TRP A 177 -27.56 -12.47 -0.97
C TRP A 177 -27.97 -13.92 -0.75
N LEU A 178 -27.06 -14.84 -1.08
CA LEU A 178 -27.27 -16.24 -0.76
C LEU A 178 -27.40 -16.42 0.75
N THR A 179 -28.34 -17.26 1.18
CA THR A 179 -28.33 -17.78 2.56
C THR A 179 -27.21 -18.81 2.73
N GLU A 180 -26.87 -19.15 3.98
CA GLU A 180 -25.89 -20.22 4.23
C GLU A 180 -26.38 -21.55 3.67
N GLU A 181 -27.68 -21.85 3.78
CA GLU A 181 -28.28 -23.08 3.23
C GLU A 181 -28.16 -23.13 1.71
N GLU A 182 -28.45 -22.03 1.02
CA GLU A 182 -28.29 -21.94 -0.44
C GLU A 182 -26.82 -22.10 -0.85
N ALA A 183 -25.89 -21.52 -0.09
CA ALA A 183 -24.45 -21.66 -0.33
C ALA A 183 -23.98 -23.11 -0.13
N ILE A 184 -24.47 -23.81 0.90
CA ILE A 184 -24.20 -25.24 1.14
C ILE A 184 -24.66 -26.09 -0.05
N GLU A 185 -25.89 -25.89 -0.52
CA GLU A 185 -26.42 -26.65 -1.67
C GLU A 185 -25.63 -26.39 -2.96
N LEU A 186 -25.24 -25.14 -3.21
CA LEU A 186 -24.41 -24.79 -4.37
C LEU A 186 -22.99 -25.38 -4.26
N ALA A 187 -22.42 -25.45 -3.04
CA ALA A 187 -21.10 -26.00 -2.78
C ALA A 187 -21.04 -27.51 -3.04
N LYS A 188 -22.14 -28.26 -2.85
CA LYS A 188 -22.22 -29.72 -3.15
C LYS A 188 -21.92 -30.09 -4.61
N LYS A 189 -21.98 -29.13 -5.53
CA LYS A 189 -21.56 -29.32 -6.95
C LYS A 189 -20.05 -29.44 -7.10
N CYS A 190 -19.27 -29.07 -6.08
CA CYS A 190 -17.82 -29.21 -6.10
C CYS A 190 -17.42 -30.70 -6.10
N THR A 191 -16.62 -31.10 -7.08
CA THR A 191 -16.04 -32.45 -7.15
C THR A 191 -14.59 -32.49 -6.68
N ASN A 192 -14.10 -31.38 -6.10
CA ASN A 192 -12.71 -31.20 -5.68
C ASN A 192 -11.69 -31.52 -6.79
N CYS A 193 -12.00 -31.13 -8.04
CA CYS A 193 -11.14 -31.38 -9.21
C CYS A 193 -9.87 -30.50 -9.29
N LYS A 194 -9.73 -29.54 -8.36
CA LYS A 194 -8.58 -28.62 -8.23
C LYS A 194 -8.33 -27.64 -9.39
N MET A 195 -9.20 -27.58 -10.40
CA MET A 195 -9.08 -26.60 -11.49
C MET A 195 -9.02 -25.16 -10.96
N CYS A 196 -9.87 -24.84 -9.97
CA CYS A 196 -9.88 -23.54 -9.32
C CYS A 196 -8.55 -23.16 -8.64
N GLU A 197 -7.81 -24.14 -8.11
CA GLU A 197 -6.51 -23.95 -7.47
C GLU A 197 -5.42 -23.71 -8.51
N GLN A 198 -5.43 -24.50 -9.60
CA GLN A 198 -4.46 -24.38 -10.69
C GLN A 198 -4.48 -23.00 -11.36
N VAL A 199 -5.66 -22.40 -11.49
CA VAL A 199 -5.83 -21.07 -12.12
C VAL A 199 -5.76 -19.93 -11.09
N CYS A 200 -5.69 -20.24 -9.80
CA CYS A 200 -5.60 -19.23 -8.75
C CYS A 200 -4.22 -18.57 -8.78
N PRO A 201 -4.14 -17.23 -8.87
CA PRO A 201 -2.84 -16.54 -8.83
C PRO A 201 -2.02 -16.80 -7.56
N ASN A 202 -2.71 -17.12 -6.46
CA ASN A 202 -2.11 -17.42 -5.15
C ASN A 202 -2.04 -18.93 -4.83
N LEU A 203 -2.55 -19.80 -5.73
CA LEU A 203 -2.45 -21.26 -5.62
C LEU A 203 -2.94 -21.90 -4.30
N PHE A 204 -3.85 -21.24 -3.57
CA PHE A 204 -4.40 -21.79 -2.32
C PHE A 204 -5.57 -22.76 -2.57
N ASN A 205 -5.83 -23.63 -1.58
CA ASN A 205 -6.76 -24.76 -1.63
C ASN A 205 -8.26 -24.35 -1.63
N ILE A 206 -8.72 -23.70 -2.71
CA ILE A 206 -10.12 -23.27 -2.88
C ILE A 206 -11.06 -24.49 -2.90
N GLY A 207 -10.66 -25.58 -3.55
CA GLY A 207 -11.49 -26.79 -3.66
C GLY A 207 -11.83 -27.38 -2.30
N GLY A 208 -10.85 -27.45 -1.40
CA GLY A 208 -11.03 -27.84 -0.01
C GLY A 208 -11.97 -26.90 0.75
N GLY A 209 -11.77 -25.58 0.63
CA GLY A 209 -12.65 -24.58 1.28
C GLY A 209 -14.11 -24.73 0.88
N ILE A 210 -14.40 -24.89 -0.41
CA ILE A 210 -15.76 -25.13 -0.91
C ILE A 210 -16.29 -26.50 -0.46
N THR A 211 -15.45 -27.52 -0.38
CA THR A 211 -15.85 -28.86 0.09
C THR A 211 -16.27 -28.84 1.55
N GLU A 212 -15.61 -28.05 2.41
CA GLU A 212 -16.04 -27.87 3.81
C GLU A 212 -17.35 -27.10 3.89
N VAL A 213 -17.55 -26.07 3.05
CA VAL A 213 -18.84 -25.37 2.98
C VAL A 213 -19.97 -26.34 2.61
N ALA A 214 -19.74 -27.29 1.71
CA ALA A 214 -20.75 -28.30 1.36
C ALA A 214 -21.18 -29.19 2.55
N LYS A 215 -20.38 -29.23 3.63
CA LYS A 215 -20.67 -29.92 4.90
C LYS A 215 -21.21 -28.98 5.98
N GLY A 216 -21.36 -27.68 5.69
CA GLY A 216 -21.81 -26.67 6.63
C GLY A 216 -20.71 -25.97 7.42
N ASP A 217 -19.42 -26.17 7.07
CA ASP A 217 -18.30 -25.49 7.73
C ASP A 217 -17.73 -24.37 6.85
N PHE A 218 -17.82 -23.13 7.33
CA PHE A 218 -17.36 -21.93 6.63
C PHE A 218 -16.02 -21.39 7.13
N ASP A 219 -15.38 -22.03 8.11
CA ASP A 219 -14.20 -21.47 8.78
C ASP A 219 -12.98 -21.40 7.85
N LEU A 220 -12.74 -22.47 7.08
CA LEU A 220 -11.64 -22.52 6.14
C LEU A 220 -11.80 -21.48 5.02
N ILE A 221 -12.99 -21.35 4.44
CA ILE A 221 -13.22 -20.38 3.36
C ILE A 221 -13.11 -18.94 3.88
N ARG A 222 -13.51 -18.67 5.13
CA ARG A 222 -13.37 -17.36 5.77
C ARG A 222 -11.90 -16.94 5.89
N GLN A 223 -11.01 -17.86 6.26
CA GLN A 223 -9.57 -17.62 6.29
C GLN A 223 -9.01 -17.40 4.87
N GLN A 224 -9.44 -18.21 3.90
CA GLN A 224 -8.99 -18.10 2.52
C GLN A 224 -9.38 -16.81 1.80
N ILE A 225 -10.46 -16.13 2.24
CA ILE A 225 -10.85 -14.81 1.72
C ILE A 225 -9.77 -13.74 1.99
N LEU A 226 -8.95 -13.91 3.04
CA LEU A 226 -7.82 -13.03 3.33
C LEU A 226 -6.70 -13.16 2.30
N GLN A 227 -6.55 -14.36 1.70
CA GLN A 227 -5.60 -14.66 0.64
C GLN A 227 -6.17 -14.41 -0.76
N CYS A 228 -7.50 -14.27 -0.89
CA CYS A 228 -8.15 -14.07 -2.18
C CYS A 228 -7.96 -12.64 -2.70
N ILE A 229 -7.40 -12.52 -3.91
CA ILE A 229 -7.23 -11.23 -4.61
C ILE A 229 -8.45 -10.80 -5.43
N GLY A 230 -9.57 -11.53 -5.36
CA GLY A 230 -10.82 -11.13 -6.00
C GLY A 230 -10.81 -11.17 -7.53
N CYS A 231 -10.02 -12.06 -8.17
CA CYS A 231 -9.85 -12.03 -9.62
C CYS A 231 -11.01 -12.64 -10.43
N GLY A 232 -11.73 -13.64 -9.88
CA GLY A 232 -12.83 -14.35 -10.57
C GLY A 232 -12.40 -15.56 -11.41
N LYS A 233 -11.09 -15.81 -11.57
CA LYS A 233 -10.57 -16.88 -12.45
C LYS A 233 -11.01 -18.29 -12.06
N CYS A 234 -11.04 -18.57 -10.76
CA CYS A 234 -11.48 -19.87 -10.25
C CYS A 234 -12.92 -20.23 -10.64
N GLU A 235 -13.80 -19.23 -10.73
CA GLU A 235 -15.20 -19.42 -11.10
C GLU A 235 -15.36 -19.56 -12.63
N GLN A 236 -14.59 -18.78 -13.40
CA GLN A 236 -14.59 -18.85 -14.88
C GLN A 236 -14.21 -20.24 -15.40
N GLU A 237 -13.28 -20.91 -14.71
CA GLU A 237 -12.70 -22.18 -15.15
C GLU A 237 -13.30 -23.38 -14.41
N CYS A 238 -14.32 -23.18 -13.57
CA CYS A 238 -14.93 -24.28 -12.82
C CYS A 238 -15.79 -25.16 -13.76
N PRO A 239 -15.44 -26.45 -13.97
CA PRO A 239 -16.18 -27.31 -14.91
C PRO A 239 -17.61 -27.60 -14.44
N ASN A 240 -17.90 -27.45 -13.15
CA ASN A 240 -19.21 -27.69 -12.56
C ASN A 240 -20.00 -26.38 -12.32
N ASN A 241 -19.48 -25.23 -12.77
CA ASN A 241 -20.10 -23.92 -12.58
C ASN A 241 -20.47 -23.62 -11.12
N VAL A 242 -19.59 -23.99 -10.18
CA VAL A 242 -19.76 -23.63 -8.77
C VAL A 242 -19.58 -22.11 -8.65
N PRO A 243 -20.54 -21.36 -8.06
CA PRO A 243 -20.44 -19.92 -7.90
C PRO A 243 -19.53 -19.56 -6.72
N ILE A 244 -18.24 -19.87 -6.85
CA ILE A 244 -17.21 -19.77 -5.80
C ILE A 244 -17.23 -18.39 -5.16
N PHE A 245 -17.30 -17.31 -5.95
CA PHE A 245 -17.31 -15.96 -5.39
C PHE A 245 -18.53 -15.73 -4.52
N LYS A 246 -19.74 -16.06 -5.00
CA LYS A 246 -20.98 -15.87 -4.24
C LYS A 246 -20.96 -16.64 -2.92
N ILE A 247 -20.44 -17.87 -2.92
CA ILE A 247 -20.24 -18.67 -1.71
C ILE A 247 -19.22 -18.01 -0.78
N MET A 248 -18.10 -17.51 -1.30
CA MET A 248 -17.17 -16.71 -0.49
C MET A 248 -17.89 -15.47 0.09
N GLN A 249 -18.91 -14.91 -0.57
CA GLN A 249 -19.60 -13.75 -0.04
C GLN A 249 -20.42 -14.01 1.20
N THR A 250 -21.00 -15.20 1.34
CA THR A 250 -21.73 -15.57 2.54
C THR A 250 -20.81 -15.75 3.74
N ALA A 251 -19.55 -16.16 3.50
CA ALA A 251 -18.57 -16.36 4.55
C ALA A 251 -17.79 -15.10 4.95
N ALA A 252 -17.77 -14.09 4.07
CA ALA A 252 -16.89 -12.94 4.24
C ALA A 252 -17.31 -12.05 5.41
N SER A 253 -16.31 -11.43 6.05
CA SER A 253 -16.55 -10.53 7.15
C SER A 253 -17.39 -9.31 6.71
N MET A 254 -18.42 -9.00 7.50
CA MET A 254 -19.16 -7.73 7.45
C MET A 254 -18.59 -6.70 8.43
N GLU A 255 -17.41 -6.97 8.97
CA GLU A 255 -16.74 -6.07 9.89
C GLU A 255 -16.47 -4.70 9.25
N THR A 256 -16.54 -3.69 10.10
CA THR A 256 -16.23 -2.31 9.76
C THR A 256 -14.88 -1.93 10.35
N TRP A 257 -14.13 -1.14 9.61
CA TRP A 257 -12.81 -0.66 10.00
C TRP A 257 -12.74 0.85 9.89
N LYS A 258 -11.67 1.43 10.43
CA LYS A 258 -11.33 2.84 10.26
C LYS A 258 -10.07 2.98 9.44
N CYS A 259 -10.06 3.97 8.57
CA CYS A 259 -8.88 4.40 7.84
C CYS A 259 -8.70 5.90 8.02
N ARG A 260 -7.50 6.36 8.37
CA ARG A 260 -7.23 7.80 8.44
C ARG A 260 -7.18 8.37 7.03
N THR A 261 -7.80 9.51 6.81
CA THR A 261 -7.80 10.17 5.49
C THR A 261 -6.41 10.68 5.12
N GLY A 262 -6.10 10.69 3.82
CA GLY A 262 -4.78 11.06 3.32
C GLY A 262 -4.38 12.51 3.67
N ARG A 263 -3.31 12.68 4.44
CA ARG A 263 -2.89 14.00 4.93
C ARG A 263 -2.12 14.88 3.96
N GLY A 264 -1.64 14.30 2.85
CA GLY A 264 -0.76 15.00 1.92
C GLY A 264 0.69 15.10 2.42
N PRO A 265 1.41 16.20 2.13
CA PRO A 265 2.84 16.33 2.41
C PRO A 265 3.18 16.23 3.90
N VAL A 266 4.37 15.74 4.24
CA VAL A 266 4.96 15.92 5.59
C VAL A 266 5.30 17.38 5.81
N MET A 267 5.03 17.97 6.97
CA MET A 267 5.30 19.39 7.26
C MET A 267 6.79 19.65 7.52
N ASP A 268 7.28 20.85 7.23
CA ASP A 268 8.69 21.20 7.48
C ASP A 268 9.06 21.18 8.97
N THR A 269 8.10 21.49 9.86
CA THR A 269 8.28 21.37 11.31
C THR A 269 8.52 19.92 11.72
N GLU A 270 7.77 18.97 11.17
CA GLU A 270 8.00 17.54 11.38
C GLU A 270 9.38 17.12 10.87
N ILE A 271 9.79 17.59 9.68
CA ILE A 271 11.12 17.32 9.12
C ILE A 271 12.23 17.84 10.05
N ARG A 272 12.09 19.05 10.61
CA ARG A 272 13.08 19.59 11.57
C ARG A 272 13.18 18.73 12.84
N ASN A 273 12.05 18.19 13.31
CA ASN A 273 12.01 17.36 14.51
C ASN A 273 12.69 15.99 14.30
N VAL A 274 12.58 15.41 13.10
CA VAL A 274 13.08 14.06 12.82
C VAL A 274 14.37 14.00 12.01
N GLY A 275 14.79 15.10 11.38
CA GLY A 275 15.95 15.15 10.48
C GLY A 275 17.23 14.64 11.14
N ALA A 276 17.63 15.26 12.26
CA ALA A 276 18.78 14.80 13.04
C ALA A 276 18.63 13.35 13.52
N PRO A 277 17.56 12.98 14.25
CA PRO A 277 17.42 11.61 14.75
C PRO A 277 17.47 10.51 13.67
N ILE A 278 16.88 10.74 12.49
CA ILE A 278 16.93 9.78 11.37
C ILE A 278 18.35 9.68 10.81
N THR A 279 19.01 10.81 10.58
CA THR A 279 20.37 10.84 10.00
C THR A 279 21.43 10.26 10.95
N LEU A 280 21.24 10.42 12.26
CA LEU A 280 22.13 9.85 13.27
C LEU A 280 21.80 8.38 13.59
N GLY A 281 20.64 7.90 13.15
CA GLY A 281 20.13 6.54 13.31
C GLY A 281 19.40 6.27 14.63
N THR A 282 19.12 7.30 15.44
CA THR A 282 18.39 7.15 16.71
C THR A 282 16.88 7.00 16.51
N ILE A 283 16.35 7.53 15.40
CA ILE A 283 15.13 6.99 14.78
C ILE A 283 15.58 5.88 13.82
N PRO A 284 15.14 4.62 14.01
CA PRO A 284 15.65 3.48 13.25
C PRO A 284 15.47 3.60 11.73
N GLY A 285 14.41 4.28 11.30
CA GLY A 285 14.20 4.63 9.90
C GLY A 285 12.75 4.95 9.57
N VAL A 286 12.53 5.27 8.29
CA VAL A 286 11.19 5.47 7.71
C VAL A 286 10.81 4.23 6.90
N ILE A 287 9.70 3.58 7.26
CA ILE A 287 9.15 2.43 6.53
C ILE A 287 7.94 2.88 5.74
N ALA A 288 8.01 2.76 4.41
CA ALA A 288 6.92 3.16 3.52
C ALA A 288 6.18 1.93 2.98
N LEU A 289 5.00 1.61 3.52
CA LEU A 289 4.15 0.54 3.00
C LEU A 289 3.20 1.10 1.94
N VAL A 290 3.42 0.70 0.69
CA VAL A 290 2.79 1.34 -0.47
C VAL A 290 2.34 0.29 -1.48
N GLY A 291 1.68 0.75 -2.54
CA GLY A 291 1.43 -0.07 -3.72
C GLY A 291 0.06 -0.74 -3.70
N CYS A 292 0.03 -1.95 -4.25
CA CYS A 292 -1.20 -2.58 -4.71
C CYS A 292 -1.60 -3.78 -3.83
N SER A 293 -2.70 -4.46 -4.16
CA SER A 293 -3.29 -5.52 -3.33
C SER A 293 -3.19 -6.94 -3.87
N ASN A 294 -2.08 -7.27 -4.50
CA ASN A 294 -1.77 -8.65 -4.94
C ASN A 294 -0.92 -9.35 -3.88
N TYR A 295 -1.44 -9.44 -2.66
CA TYR A 295 -0.74 -9.98 -1.51
C TYR A 295 -0.83 -11.51 -1.47
N PRO A 296 0.17 -12.20 -0.89
CA PRO A 296 0.02 -13.59 -0.44
C PRO A 296 -1.05 -13.69 0.65
N ASP A 297 -0.93 -12.82 1.65
CA ASP A 297 -1.91 -12.62 2.71
C ASP A 297 -2.08 -11.11 2.97
N ILE A 298 -3.33 -10.67 3.07
CA ILE A 298 -3.68 -9.26 3.29
C ILE A 298 -3.30 -8.79 4.71
N ASP A 299 -3.31 -9.68 5.69
CA ASP A 299 -3.02 -9.36 7.10
C ASP A 299 -1.56 -8.97 7.34
N ASP A 300 -0.67 -9.42 6.47
CA ASP A 300 0.76 -9.16 6.58
C ASP A 300 1.10 -7.67 6.67
N VAL A 301 0.35 -6.84 5.94
CA VAL A 301 0.59 -5.39 5.90
C VAL A 301 0.29 -4.76 7.26
N ALA A 302 -0.82 -5.12 7.90
CA ALA A 302 -1.18 -4.60 9.22
C ALA A 302 -0.20 -5.10 10.30
N ASP A 303 0.23 -6.36 10.21
CA ASP A 303 1.23 -6.93 11.12
C ASP A 303 2.59 -6.22 10.99
N MET A 304 3.03 -5.93 9.76
CA MET A 304 4.25 -5.14 9.50
C MET A 304 4.13 -3.73 10.07
N VAL A 305 3.00 -3.04 9.86
CA VAL A 305 2.77 -1.70 10.40
C VAL A 305 2.88 -1.70 11.93
N ASP A 306 2.16 -2.61 12.60
CA ASP A 306 2.13 -2.70 14.06
C ASP A 306 3.52 -3.03 14.64
N GLU A 307 4.27 -3.96 14.03
CA GLU A 307 5.62 -4.32 14.47
C GLU A 307 6.60 -3.15 14.36
N PHE A 308 6.61 -2.42 13.24
CA PHE A 308 7.54 -1.32 13.02
C PHE A 308 7.17 -0.05 13.82
N ALA A 309 5.88 0.23 14.01
CA ALA A 309 5.43 1.32 14.86
C ALA A 309 5.82 1.10 16.34
N LYS A 310 5.64 -0.12 16.88
CA LYS A 310 6.10 -0.49 18.23
C LYS A 310 7.61 -0.31 18.42
N ARG A 311 8.36 -0.58 17.36
CA ARG A 311 9.83 -0.43 17.31
C ARG A 311 10.30 0.99 17.04
N LYS A 312 9.39 1.98 17.09
CA LYS A 312 9.69 3.41 16.94
C LYS A 312 10.24 3.81 15.56
N TYR A 313 9.98 3.01 14.53
CA TYR A 313 10.11 3.47 13.16
C TYR A 313 9.00 4.47 12.83
N ILE A 314 9.23 5.34 11.84
CA ILE A 314 8.16 6.16 11.27
C ILE A 314 7.51 5.34 10.15
N VAL A 315 6.23 5.01 10.28
CA VAL A 315 5.52 4.20 9.28
C VAL A 315 4.64 5.11 8.43
N VAL A 316 4.87 5.13 7.12
CA VAL A 316 4.07 5.90 6.17
C VAL A 316 3.37 4.97 5.18
N LEU A 317 2.14 5.32 4.82
CA LEU A 317 1.22 4.48 4.04
C LEU A 317 0.63 5.25 2.87
N THR A 318 0.44 4.58 1.73
CA THR A 318 -0.36 5.10 0.60
C THR A 318 -1.18 4.01 -0.08
N GLY A 319 -2.20 4.44 -0.84
CA GLY A 319 -2.91 3.58 -1.79
C GLY A 319 -3.59 2.38 -1.15
N CYS A 320 -3.54 1.23 -1.83
CA CYS A 320 -4.19 0.01 -1.32
C CYS A 320 -3.56 -0.47 0.00
N ALA A 321 -2.25 -0.26 0.20
CA ALA A 321 -1.58 -0.61 1.46
C ALA A 321 -2.12 0.20 2.64
N ALA A 322 -2.43 1.49 2.43
CA ALA A 322 -3.05 2.33 3.46
C ALA A 322 -4.43 1.81 3.88
N MET A 323 -5.25 1.37 2.92
CA MET A 323 -6.54 0.75 3.24
C MET A 323 -6.34 -0.54 4.03
N VAL A 324 -5.50 -1.42 3.50
CA VAL A 324 -5.28 -2.76 4.06
C VAL A 324 -4.71 -2.71 5.48
N ALA A 325 -3.82 -1.76 5.77
CA ALA A 325 -3.28 -1.57 7.12
C ALA A 325 -4.39 -1.33 8.17
N GLY A 326 -5.51 -0.72 7.77
CA GLY A 326 -6.68 -0.54 8.64
C GLY A 326 -7.64 -1.71 8.68
N MET A 327 -7.52 -2.71 7.80
CA MET A 327 -8.47 -3.85 7.68
C MET A 327 -8.23 -4.95 8.74
N LYS A 328 -7.56 -4.62 9.85
CA LYS A 328 -7.32 -5.52 10.98
C LYS A 328 -7.44 -4.72 12.26
N LYS A 329 -8.19 -5.27 13.23
CA LYS A 329 -8.24 -4.75 14.60
C LYS A 329 -7.36 -5.57 15.50
N ASP A 330 -6.80 -4.93 16.51
CA ASP A 330 -6.12 -5.65 17.57
C ASP A 330 -7.12 -6.16 18.63
N LYS A 331 -6.58 -6.75 19.70
CA LYS A 331 -7.36 -7.31 20.80
C LYS A 331 -8.28 -6.30 21.51
N ASP A 332 -7.99 -5.00 21.39
CA ASP A 332 -8.75 -3.93 22.01
C ASP A 332 -9.79 -3.36 21.02
N GLY A 333 -9.92 -3.97 19.84
CA GLY A 333 -10.84 -3.55 18.79
C GLY A 333 -10.38 -2.32 18.01
N LEU A 334 -9.10 -1.95 18.08
CA LEU A 334 -8.56 -0.75 17.43
C LEU A 334 -7.79 -1.10 16.16
N THR A 335 -7.96 -0.28 15.13
CA THR A 335 -7.10 -0.31 13.94
C THR A 335 -5.75 0.35 14.22
N VAL A 336 -4.77 0.14 13.34
CA VAL A 336 -3.45 0.81 13.46
C VAL A 336 -3.55 2.34 13.47
N TYR A 337 -4.58 2.92 12.84
CA TYR A 337 -4.78 4.38 12.77
C TYR A 337 -5.40 4.98 14.03
N GLU A 338 -6.12 4.16 14.80
CA GLU A 338 -6.67 4.54 16.10
C GLU A 338 -5.63 4.35 17.21
N LYS A 339 -4.76 3.37 17.05
CA LYS A 339 -3.75 2.97 18.03
C LYS A 339 -2.51 3.87 18.06
N TYR A 340 -2.04 4.29 16.88
CA TYR A 340 -0.78 5.01 16.74
C TYR A 340 -1.00 6.47 16.34
N PRO A 341 -0.13 7.40 16.78
CA PRO A 341 -0.24 8.81 16.42
C PRO A 341 0.00 9.01 14.91
N PRO A 342 -0.66 9.99 14.27
CA PRO A 342 -0.54 10.22 12.83
C PRO A 342 0.59 11.20 12.44
N ASP A 343 1.37 11.67 13.40
CA ASP A 343 2.54 12.51 13.15
C ASP A 343 3.65 11.74 12.44
N PHE A 344 4.40 12.43 11.56
CA PHE A 344 5.64 11.92 11.00
C PHE A 344 6.75 11.96 12.07
N ALA A 345 6.65 11.02 13.03
CA ALA A 345 7.51 10.92 14.20
C ALA A 345 7.72 9.44 14.60
N ALA A 346 8.65 9.19 15.53
CA ALA A 346 9.02 7.85 15.96
C ALA A 346 7.81 7.06 16.53
N GLY A 347 7.43 5.98 15.86
CA GLY A 347 6.27 5.15 16.21
C GLY A 347 4.93 5.67 15.66
N GLY A 348 4.94 6.69 14.81
CA GLY A 348 3.75 7.19 14.12
C GLY A 348 3.35 6.32 12.91
N VAL A 349 2.05 6.31 12.62
CA VAL A 349 1.44 5.62 11.47
C VAL A 349 0.67 6.63 10.63
N VAL A 350 1.20 6.93 9.45
CA VAL A 350 0.82 8.12 8.69
C VAL A 350 0.23 7.71 7.34
N ASN A 351 -1.07 7.90 7.12
CA ASN A 351 -1.64 7.80 5.78
C ASN A 351 -1.37 9.08 4.98
N ILE A 352 -0.44 9.01 4.02
CA ILE A 352 -0.05 10.13 3.17
C ILE A 352 -1.11 10.39 2.08
N GLY A 353 -1.82 9.36 1.62
CA GLY A 353 -2.92 9.48 0.66
C GLY A 353 -2.92 8.40 -0.42
N SER A 354 -3.43 8.74 -1.60
CA SER A 354 -3.49 7.84 -2.76
C SER A 354 -2.10 7.50 -3.32
N CYS A 355 -2.04 6.64 -4.35
CA CYS A 355 -0.78 6.25 -4.98
C CYS A 355 0.04 7.44 -5.54
N VAL A 356 -0.57 8.54 -5.97
CA VAL A 356 0.19 9.73 -6.43
C VAL A 356 0.84 10.47 -5.27
N SER A 357 0.34 10.28 -4.05
CA SER A 357 0.87 10.87 -2.82
C SER A 357 2.20 10.22 -2.39
N ASN A 358 2.66 9.15 -3.06
CA ASN A 358 4.03 8.65 -2.92
C ASN A 358 5.10 9.71 -3.21
N ALA A 359 4.76 10.72 -4.03
CA ALA A 359 5.63 11.88 -4.26
C ALA A 359 5.92 12.67 -2.97
N HIS A 360 5.04 12.63 -1.97
CA HIS A 360 5.28 13.26 -0.67
C HIS A 360 6.21 12.45 0.22
N ILE A 361 6.28 11.12 0.03
CA ILE A 361 7.23 10.26 0.75
C ILE A 361 8.65 10.51 0.23
N SER A 362 8.84 10.54 -1.09
CA SER A 362 10.13 10.93 -1.68
C SER A 362 10.47 12.39 -1.35
N GLY A 363 9.46 13.27 -1.38
CA GLY A 363 9.57 14.64 -0.92
C GLY A 363 10.06 14.76 0.53
N ALA A 364 9.59 13.92 1.45
CA ALA A 364 10.06 13.92 2.84
C ALA A 364 11.55 13.55 2.94
N ALA A 365 12.00 12.51 2.22
CA ALA A 365 13.42 12.14 2.18
C ALA A 365 14.29 13.27 1.59
N ILE A 366 13.83 13.91 0.51
CA ILE A 366 14.50 15.07 -0.09
C ILE A 366 14.53 16.27 0.86
N LYS A 367 13.44 16.50 1.61
CA LYS A 367 13.37 17.60 2.59
C LYS A 367 14.25 17.36 3.80
N ILE A 368 14.50 16.12 4.22
CA ILE A 368 15.53 15.84 5.23
C ILE A 368 16.89 16.32 4.72
N ALA A 369 17.27 15.94 3.50
CA ALA A 369 18.52 16.39 2.88
C ALA A 369 18.58 17.94 2.75
N ASN A 370 17.50 18.57 2.29
CA ASN A 370 17.47 20.02 2.08
C ASN A 370 17.38 20.84 3.38
N ILE A 371 16.49 20.49 4.31
CA ILE A 371 16.23 21.29 5.51
C ILE A 371 17.28 20.99 6.59
N PHE A 372 17.57 19.71 6.83
CA PHE A 372 18.49 19.33 7.91
C PHE A 372 19.96 19.46 7.49
N ALA A 373 20.32 19.07 6.26
CA ALA A 373 21.70 19.20 5.76
C ALA A 373 21.93 20.44 4.88
N ALA A 374 20.96 21.36 4.80
CA ALA A 374 21.07 22.63 4.06
C ALA A 374 21.46 22.47 2.57
N LEU A 375 21.16 21.31 1.97
CA LEU A 375 21.52 21.02 0.58
C LEU A 375 20.61 21.77 -0.41
N PRO A 376 21.14 22.41 -1.47
CA PRO A 376 20.33 23.13 -2.44
C PRO A 376 19.54 22.18 -3.35
N LEU A 377 18.25 22.43 -3.58
CA LEU A 377 17.37 21.55 -4.36
C LEU A 377 17.50 21.67 -5.88
N ARG A 378 17.67 22.90 -6.39
CA ARG A 378 17.50 23.20 -7.82
C ARG A 378 18.57 22.48 -8.66
N GLY A 379 18.13 21.58 -9.54
CA GLY A 379 19.01 20.87 -10.47
C GLY A 379 20.01 19.91 -9.80
N ASN A 380 19.79 19.55 -8.53
CA ASN A 380 20.81 18.91 -7.69
C ASN A 380 20.44 17.47 -7.27
N TYR A 381 19.74 16.75 -8.14
CA TYR A 381 19.15 15.45 -7.80
C TYR A 381 20.19 14.41 -7.33
N GLU A 382 21.37 14.40 -7.97
CA GLU A 382 22.42 13.42 -7.65
C GLU A 382 22.95 13.58 -6.22
N VAL A 383 23.21 14.81 -5.77
CA VAL A 383 23.60 15.11 -4.38
C VAL A 383 22.51 14.71 -3.39
N MET A 384 21.24 14.94 -3.73
CA MET A 384 20.11 14.54 -2.87
C MET A 384 20.02 13.02 -2.73
N ALA A 385 20.13 12.31 -3.85
CA ALA A 385 20.09 10.85 -3.86
C ALA A 385 21.28 10.24 -3.12
N ASP A 386 22.48 10.79 -3.31
CA ASP A 386 23.68 10.38 -2.60
C ASP A 386 23.56 10.58 -1.08
N TYR A 387 23.03 11.74 -0.66
CA TYR A 387 22.76 12.01 0.74
C TYR A 387 21.76 11.00 1.33
N VAL A 388 20.64 10.77 0.64
CA VAL A 388 19.60 9.82 1.10
C VAL A 388 20.17 8.40 1.20
N LEU A 389 20.91 7.94 0.18
CA LEU A 389 21.54 6.63 0.15
C LEU A 389 22.50 6.40 1.32
N ASN A 390 23.30 7.41 1.67
CA ASN A 390 24.37 7.26 2.66
C ASN A 390 23.93 7.61 4.09
N ARG A 391 22.86 8.38 4.26
CA ARG A 391 22.53 9.03 5.55
C ARG A 391 21.09 8.87 6.01
N VAL A 392 20.12 8.62 5.13
CA VAL A 392 18.71 8.55 5.51
C VAL A 392 18.25 7.10 5.57
N GLY A 393 18.12 6.57 6.79
CA GLY A 393 17.60 5.22 7.02
C GLY A 393 16.14 5.13 6.58
N ALA A 394 15.88 4.43 5.48
CA ALA A 394 14.54 4.25 4.94
C ALA A 394 14.44 2.94 4.16
N CYS A 395 13.23 2.38 4.09
CA CYS A 395 12.90 1.22 3.26
C CYS A 395 11.45 1.32 2.77
N GLY A 396 11.24 1.18 1.46
CA GLY A 396 9.92 0.97 0.88
C GLY A 396 9.50 -0.50 0.98
N VAL A 397 8.19 -0.75 1.08
CA VAL A 397 7.60 -2.07 1.08
C VAL A 397 6.39 -2.05 0.15
N ALA A 398 6.48 -2.75 -0.98
CA ALA A 398 5.37 -2.94 -1.90
C ALA A 398 4.95 -4.42 -1.92
N TRP A 399 4.35 -4.86 -0.80
CA TRP A 399 4.05 -6.27 -0.52
C TRP A 399 3.11 -6.89 -1.57
N GLY A 400 2.13 -6.13 -2.05
CA GLY A 400 1.15 -6.60 -3.02
C GLY A 400 1.31 -5.99 -4.41
N ALA A 401 2.52 -5.58 -4.81
CA ALA A 401 2.72 -4.90 -6.08
C ALA A 401 2.29 -5.75 -7.28
N MET A 402 1.52 -5.14 -8.20
CA MET A 402 1.17 -5.77 -9.49
C MET A 402 1.18 -4.82 -10.70
N SER A 403 0.92 -3.53 -10.49
CA SER A 403 0.79 -2.55 -11.59
C SER A 403 2.12 -2.01 -12.08
N GLN A 404 2.21 -1.59 -13.36
CA GLN A 404 3.39 -0.84 -13.84
C GLN A 404 3.66 0.43 -13.03
N LYS A 405 2.61 1.03 -12.43
CA LYS A 405 2.76 2.16 -11.50
C LYS A 405 3.63 1.80 -10.31
N ALA A 406 3.40 0.65 -9.67
CA ALA A 406 4.23 0.20 -8.54
C ALA A 406 5.70 0.02 -8.94
N ALA A 407 5.97 -0.55 -10.13
CA ALA A 407 7.33 -0.67 -10.66
C ALA A 407 8.01 0.70 -10.87
N SER A 408 7.27 1.68 -11.42
CA SER A 408 7.78 3.05 -11.62
C SER A 408 8.05 3.78 -10.30
N ILE A 409 7.15 3.63 -9.31
CA ILE A 409 7.30 4.21 -7.96
C ILE A 409 8.54 3.62 -7.30
N GLY A 410 8.66 2.28 -7.26
CA GLY A 410 9.82 1.59 -6.69
C GLY A 410 11.13 2.02 -7.35
N THR A 411 11.15 2.09 -8.69
CA THR A 411 12.32 2.56 -9.45
C THR A 411 12.68 4.01 -9.12
N GLY A 412 11.68 4.89 -8.93
CA GLY A 412 11.89 6.27 -8.50
C GLY A 412 12.57 6.35 -7.12
N PHE A 413 12.14 5.52 -6.17
CA PHE A 413 12.78 5.42 -4.85
C PHE A 413 14.18 4.83 -4.91
N ASN A 414 14.41 3.81 -5.75
CA ASN A 414 15.76 3.26 -5.96
C ASN A 414 16.71 4.31 -6.51
N ARG A 415 16.25 5.13 -7.46
CA ARG A 415 17.02 6.26 -7.99
C ARG A 415 17.33 7.32 -6.93
N LEU A 416 16.52 7.43 -5.88
CA LEU A 416 16.74 8.31 -4.73
C LEU A 416 17.61 7.65 -3.64
N GLY A 417 18.12 6.43 -3.85
CA GLY A 417 18.90 5.72 -2.85
C GLY A 417 18.07 5.06 -1.75
N VAL A 418 16.76 4.90 -1.96
CA VAL A 418 15.86 4.21 -1.02
C VAL A 418 15.65 2.77 -1.49
N PRO A 419 16.00 1.77 -0.67
CA PRO A 419 15.76 0.37 -0.98
C PRO A 419 14.29 0.02 -0.86
N VAL A 420 13.84 -0.97 -1.64
CA VAL A 420 12.45 -1.42 -1.69
C VAL A 420 12.38 -2.94 -1.57
N VAL A 421 11.62 -3.40 -0.57
CA VAL A 421 11.20 -4.79 -0.43
C VAL A 421 9.88 -4.99 -1.18
N LEU A 422 9.83 -6.02 -2.01
CA LEU A 422 8.71 -6.37 -2.86
C LEU A 422 8.17 -7.73 -2.44
N GLY A 423 6.85 -7.93 -2.44
CA GLY A 423 6.29 -9.26 -2.18
C GLY A 423 6.49 -10.24 -3.35
N PRO A 424 6.18 -11.53 -3.16
CA PRO A 424 6.67 -12.61 -4.02
C PRO A 424 6.23 -12.50 -5.49
N HIS A 425 5.01 -12.01 -5.75
CA HIS A 425 4.52 -11.82 -7.10
C HIS A 425 5.29 -10.78 -7.91
N SER A 426 6.06 -9.92 -7.25
CA SER A 426 6.87 -8.88 -7.90
C SER A 426 8.08 -9.45 -8.63
N SER A 427 8.43 -10.72 -8.42
CA SER A 427 9.39 -11.45 -9.28
C SER A 427 9.01 -11.36 -10.76
N LYS A 428 7.71 -11.21 -11.06
CA LYS A 428 7.16 -11.02 -12.42
C LYS A 428 7.57 -9.70 -13.08
N TYR A 429 8.15 -8.73 -12.35
CA TYR A 429 8.73 -7.51 -12.94
C TYR A 429 10.12 -7.73 -13.59
N ARG A 430 10.69 -8.94 -13.46
CA ARG A 430 11.88 -9.44 -14.20
C ARG A 430 13.24 -8.83 -13.83
N ARG A 431 13.29 -7.67 -13.16
CA ARG A 431 14.56 -7.03 -12.79
C ARG A 431 14.59 -6.64 -11.31
N LEU A 432 15.68 -7.04 -10.65
CA LEU A 432 16.00 -6.72 -9.26
C LEU A 432 17.37 -6.05 -9.16
N PHE A 433 17.65 -5.42 -8.04
CA PHE A 433 18.91 -4.73 -7.75
C PHE A 433 19.49 -5.33 -6.48
N LEU A 434 20.12 -6.48 -6.66
CA LEU A 434 20.68 -7.29 -5.59
C LEU A 434 22.20 -7.12 -5.56
N SER A 435 22.74 -7.31 -4.38
CA SER A 435 24.18 -7.35 -4.15
C SER A 435 24.61 -8.78 -3.84
N ARG A 436 25.87 -9.09 -4.15
CA ARG A 436 26.61 -10.27 -3.72
C ARG A 436 27.44 -10.03 -2.45
N LYS A 437 27.04 -9.05 -1.62
CA LYS A 437 27.68 -8.70 -0.34
C LYS A 437 29.18 -8.50 -0.51
N GLU A 438 30.00 -9.32 0.14
CA GLU A 438 31.46 -9.22 0.18
C GLU A 438 32.12 -9.28 -1.21
N GLU A 439 31.45 -9.81 -2.23
CA GLU A 439 31.98 -9.87 -3.60
C GLU A 439 31.80 -8.56 -4.41
N ASP A 440 30.95 -7.65 -3.95
CA ASP A 440 30.67 -6.38 -4.66
C ASP A 440 31.58 -5.23 -4.21
N ASP A 441 31.56 -4.15 -4.98
CA ASP A 441 32.30 -2.92 -4.69
C ASP A 441 31.55 -2.05 -3.67
N TRP A 442 32.18 -1.85 -2.50
CA TRP A 442 31.69 -0.99 -1.42
C TRP A 442 32.56 0.23 -1.18
N LYS A 443 33.37 0.61 -2.16
CA LYS A 443 34.17 1.83 -2.08
C LYS A 443 33.28 3.05 -2.07
N VAL A 444 33.64 4.00 -1.21
CA VAL A 444 33.05 5.33 -1.14
C VAL A 444 34.15 6.35 -0.87
N MET A 445 33.92 7.59 -1.28
CA MET A 445 34.77 8.72 -0.94
C MET A 445 34.40 9.18 0.47
N ASP A 446 35.38 9.37 1.35
CA ASP A 446 35.23 10.26 2.51
C ASP A 446 35.44 11.69 2.03
N ALA A 447 34.38 12.43 1.73
CA ALA A 447 34.50 13.73 1.09
C ALA A 447 35.26 14.77 1.94
N ARG A 448 35.29 14.62 3.27
CA ARG A 448 36.08 15.50 4.14
C ARG A 448 37.59 15.28 3.99
N LYS A 449 37.99 14.02 3.81
CA LYS A 449 39.39 13.62 3.63
C LYS A 449 39.82 13.59 2.16
N ARG A 450 38.84 13.53 1.25
CA ARG A 450 39.03 13.31 -0.19
C ARG A 450 39.78 12.01 -0.49
N GLU A 451 39.48 10.97 0.28
CA GLU A 451 40.09 9.64 0.17
C GLU A 451 39.03 8.59 -0.16
N ILE A 452 39.36 7.66 -1.05
CA ILE A 452 38.52 6.49 -1.33
C ILE A 452 38.78 5.44 -0.25
N VAL A 453 37.71 5.00 0.40
CA VAL A 453 37.71 3.98 1.46
C VAL A 453 36.80 2.84 1.04
N ASP A 454 37.31 1.62 1.09
CA ASP A 454 36.47 0.43 0.96
C ASP A 454 35.81 0.13 2.30
N THR A 455 34.47 0.28 2.37
CA THR A 455 33.76 0.08 3.63
C THR A 455 33.52 -1.38 3.93
N VAL A 456 33.54 -2.25 2.90
CA VAL A 456 33.02 -3.63 2.89
C VAL A 456 31.65 -3.77 3.58
N GLU A 457 30.88 -2.66 3.67
CA GLU A 457 29.62 -2.53 4.40
C GLU A 457 28.46 -2.41 3.39
N PRO A 458 27.61 -3.45 3.25
CA PRO A 458 26.49 -3.46 2.34
C PRO A 458 25.27 -2.71 2.92
N ALA A 459 25.37 -1.38 3.07
CA ALA A 459 24.36 -0.54 3.73
C ALA A 459 23.84 0.59 2.82
N PRO A 460 22.69 0.42 2.13
CA PRO A 460 21.85 -0.79 2.07
C PRO A 460 22.41 -1.87 1.13
N GLU A 461 22.10 -3.14 1.40
CA GLU A 461 22.59 -4.28 0.62
C GLU A 461 21.89 -4.41 -0.74
N HIS A 462 20.60 -4.14 -0.78
CA HIS A 462 19.80 -4.25 -2.00
C HIS A 462 19.05 -2.96 -2.22
N LEU A 463 18.80 -2.61 -3.49
CA LEU A 463 17.86 -1.54 -3.81
C LEU A 463 16.47 -2.09 -4.17
N ALA A 464 16.38 -3.26 -4.80
CA ALA A 464 15.10 -3.89 -5.12
C ALA A 464 15.20 -5.39 -4.82
N TYR A 465 14.53 -5.81 -3.75
CA TYR A 465 14.58 -7.17 -3.22
C TYR A 465 13.18 -7.79 -3.16
N VAL A 466 13.02 -8.99 -3.74
CA VAL A 466 11.76 -9.75 -3.62
C VAL A 466 11.89 -10.68 -2.43
N CYS A 467 10.89 -10.64 -1.55
CA CYS A 467 10.79 -11.51 -0.41
C CYS A 467 9.54 -12.40 -0.50
N GLU A 468 9.67 -13.63 -0.01
CA GLU A 468 8.64 -14.66 -0.13
C GLU A 468 7.58 -14.56 0.96
N THR A 469 8.00 -14.33 2.21
CA THR A 469 7.12 -14.35 3.38
C THR A 469 7.36 -13.13 4.27
N LYS A 470 6.35 -12.75 5.05
CA LYS A 470 6.45 -11.66 6.02
C LYS A 470 7.59 -11.89 7.00
N GLU A 471 7.76 -13.12 7.47
CA GLU A 471 8.77 -13.52 8.46
C GLU A 471 10.19 -13.19 7.96
N LYS A 472 10.47 -13.45 6.68
CA LYS A 472 11.74 -13.09 6.03
C LYS A 472 11.83 -11.58 5.76
N ALA A 473 10.71 -10.94 5.42
CA ALA A 473 10.67 -9.51 5.11
C ALA A 473 10.96 -8.64 6.34
N MET A 474 10.46 -9.01 7.52
CA MET A 474 10.61 -8.25 8.77
C MET A 474 12.08 -7.89 9.11
N PRO A 475 13.02 -8.85 9.29
CA PRO A 475 14.42 -8.50 9.55
C PRO A 475 15.08 -7.82 8.35
N MET A 476 14.69 -8.15 7.11
CA MET A 476 15.24 -7.52 5.90
C MET A 476 14.91 -6.03 5.82
N ILE A 477 13.66 -5.64 6.11
CA ILE A 477 13.22 -4.23 6.14
C ILE A 477 14.05 -3.43 7.16
N ALA A 478 14.28 -3.98 8.36
CA ALA A 478 15.10 -3.33 9.38
C ALA A 478 16.57 -3.21 8.95
N LYS A 479 17.14 -4.28 8.39
CA LYS A 479 18.51 -4.30 7.85
C LYS A 479 18.72 -3.26 6.76
N LEU A 480 17.78 -3.14 5.83
CA LEU A 480 17.84 -2.17 4.73
C LEU A 480 17.69 -0.71 5.19
N CYS A 481 17.41 -0.44 6.47
CA CYS A 481 17.45 0.90 7.05
C CYS A 481 18.84 1.29 7.60
N ILE A 482 19.79 0.36 7.72
CA ILE A 482 21.16 0.64 8.15
C ILE A 482 21.86 1.52 7.11
N ARG A 483 22.63 2.51 7.56
CA ARG A 483 23.34 3.47 6.71
C ARG A 483 24.77 3.64 7.18
N ARG A 484 25.69 3.85 6.23
CA ARG A 484 27.14 4.02 6.50
C ARG A 484 27.42 5.12 7.54
N ASN A 485 26.64 6.21 7.49
CA ASN A 485 26.79 7.36 8.36
C ASN A 485 26.13 7.23 9.74
N ASP A 486 25.52 6.09 10.08
CA ASP A 486 24.91 5.90 11.40
C ASP A 486 25.95 6.17 12.50
N THR A 487 25.57 6.94 13.53
CA THR A 487 26.41 7.08 14.73
C THR A 487 26.53 5.74 15.46
N PRO A 488 27.49 5.53 16.38
CA PRO A 488 27.54 4.30 17.16
C PRO A 488 26.25 4.00 17.92
N GLN A 489 25.63 5.03 18.50
CA GLN A 489 24.34 4.90 19.18
C GLN A 489 23.23 4.49 18.20
N GLY A 490 23.12 5.18 17.05
CA GLY A 490 22.12 4.84 16.04
C GLY A 490 22.32 3.46 15.44
N ARG A 491 23.57 3.08 15.14
CA ARG A 491 23.93 1.76 14.66
C ARG A 491 23.55 0.67 15.67
N ALA A 492 23.84 0.89 16.95
CA ALA A 492 23.43 -0.04 18.02
C ALA A 492 21.91 -0.21 18.10
N ILE A 493 21.13 0.86 17.88
CA ILE A 493 19.66 0.75 17.86
C ILE A 493 19.19 -0.06 16.63
N LYS A 494 19.70 0.23 15.44
CA LYS A 494 19.32 -0.49 14.21
C LYS A 494 19.73 -1.96 14.26
N LEU A 495 20.94 -2.26 14.74
CA LEU A 495 21.41 -3.63 14.94
C LEU A 495 20.58 -4.38 16.00
N ASN A 496 20.16 -3.69 17.07
CA ASN A 496 19.23 -4.28 18.05
C ASN A 496 17.92 -4.73 17.37
N HIS A 497 17.35 -3.88 16.53
CA HIS A 497 16.14 -4.24 15.79
C HIS A 497 16.37 -5.36 14.79
N TYR A 498 17.48 -5.33 14.03
CA TYR A 498 17.82 -6.41 13.09
C TYR A 498 17.97 -7.76 13.80
N ILE A 499 18.80 -7.83 14.86
CA ILE A 499 19.02 -9.07 15.63
C ILE A 499 17.71 -9.55 16.28
N SER A 500 16.94 -8.66 16.91
CA SER A 500 15.71 -9.07 17.59
C SER A 500 14.60 -9.53 16.62
N LEU A 501 14.49 -8.92 15.44
CA LEU A 501 13.57 -9.37 14.39
C LEU A 501 14.03 -10.70 13.78
N TYR A 502 15.33 -10.85 13.55
CA TYR A 502 15.91 -12.12 13.09
C TYR A 502 15.60 -13.25 14.07
N ARG A 503 15.77 -13.01 15.37
CA ARG A 503 15.43 -13.98 16.42
C ARG A 503 13.95 -14.32 16.48
N LYS A 504 13.10 -13.32 16.31
CA LYS A 504 11.65 -13.47 16.37
C LYS A 504 11.12 -14.30 15.20
N TYR A 505 11.69 -14.14 14.00
CA TYR A 505 11.08 -14.65 12.76
C TYR A 505 11.90 -15.70 12.00
N ILE A 506 13.22 -15.78 12.20
CA ILE A 506 14.11 -16.70 11.48
C ILE A 506 14.63 -17.81 12.39
N GLY A 507 15.19 -17.46 13.54
CA GLY A 507 15.72 -18.44 14.49
C GLY A 507 16.58 -17.82 15.59
N PRO A 508 16.87 -18.57 16.66
CA PRO A 508 17.43 -18.02 17.91
C PRO A 508 18.85 -17.44 17.80
N GLY A 509 19.57 -17.69 16.71
CA GLY A 509 20.95 -17.25 16.49
C GLY A 509 21.12 -15.76 16.17
N LEU A 510 22.36 -15.37 15.91
CA LEU A 510 22.70 -14.07 15.33
C LEU A 510 22.52 -14.11 13.80
N PRO A 511 22.23 -12.98 13.14
CA PRO A 511 22.28 -12.91 11.69
C PRO A 511 23.68 -13.24 11.17
N GLU A 512 23.76 -14.07 10.13
CA GLU A 512 25.03 -14.59 9.58
C GLU A 512 25.98 -13.50 9.05
N ASP A 513 25.43 -12.35 8.66
CA ASP A 513 26.19 -11.22 8.11
C ASP A 513 26.32 -10.03 9.06
N LEU A 514 26.05 -10.25 10.35
CA LEU A 514 26.09 -9.20 11.36
C LEU A 514 27.47 -8.49 11.40
N HIS A 515 28.56 -9.22 11.19
CA HIS A 515 29.93 -8.71 11.19
C HIS A 515 30.18 -7.62 10.16
N LEU A 516 29.45 -7.63 9.04
CA LEU A 516 29.55 -6.62 7.99
C LEU A 516 29.09 -5.25 8.48
N PHE A 517 28.11 -5.21 9.38
CA PHE A 517 27.48 -3.98 9.87
C PHE A 517 28.00 -3.49 11.23
N VAL A 518 28.84 -4.28 11.91
CA VAL A 518 29.59 -3.83 13.09
C VAL A 518 30.92 -3.24 12.61
N ARG A 519 31.16 -1.95 12.90
CA ARG A 519 32.43 -1.28 12.58
C ARG A 519 33.35 -1.27 13.79
N ARG A 520 32.80 -1.01 14.97
CA ARG A 520 33.56 -1.01 16.24
C ARG A 520 32.69 -1.46 17.39
N ASP A 521 33.30 -1.72 18.54
CA ASP A 521 32.61 -2.20 19.74
C ASP A 521 31.41 -1.35 20.18
N ALA A 522 31.49 -0.03 19.97
CA ALA A 522 30.43 0.91 20.31
C ALA A 522 29.15 0.76 19.45
N ASP A 523 29.24 0.09 18.29
CA ASP A 523 28.07 -0.22 17.46
C ASP A 523 27.27 -1.41 18.03
N ILE A 524 27.84 -2.20 18.94
CA ILE A 524 27.22 -3.43 19.41
C ILE A 524 26.08 -3.09 20.39
N PRO A 525 24.84 -3.59 20.15
CA PRO A 525 23.72 -3.38 21.06
C PRO A 525 24.01 -3.91 22.46
N LEU A 526 23.67 -3.13 23.50
CA LEU A 526 23.96 -3.49 24.90
C LEU A 526 23.39 -4.87 25.28
N VAL A 527 22.15 -5.16 24.87
CA VAL A 527 21.45 -6.42 25.18
C VAL A 527 22.16 -7.65 24.60
N TYR A 528 22.78 -7.51 23.43
CA TYR A 528 23.45 -8.60 22.72
C TYR A 528 24.97 -8.55 22.84
N LYS A 529 25.52 -7.65 23.68
CA LYS A 529 26.93 -7.28 23.65
C LYS A 529 27.88 -8.44 23.92
N LYS A 530 27.58 -9.28 24.91
CA LYS A 530 28.40 -10.45 25.25
C LYS A 530 28.47 -11.44 24.09
N GLU A 531 27.33 -11.75 23.50
CA GLU A 531 27.19 -12.76 22.46
C GLU A 531 27.79 -12.30 21.13
N VAL A 532 27.50 -11.06 20.71
CA VAL A 532 28.06 -10.50 19.47
C VAL A 532 29.57 -10.39 19.57
N ARG A 533 30.14 -9.97 20.71
CA ARG A 533 31.60 -9.93 20.89
C ARG A 533 32.24 -11.31 20.76
N ALA A 534 31.64 -12.34 21.36
CA ALA A 534 32.14 -13.70 21.26
C ALA A 534 32.15 -14.18 19.80
N HIS A 535 31.06 -13.95 19.07
CA HIS A 535 30.96 -14.29 17.65
C HIS A 535 31.99 -13.54 16.78
N LEU A 536 32.16 -12.23 16.99
CA LEU A 536 33.15 -11.43 16.24
C LEU A 536 34.59 -11.91 16.50
N GLN A 537 34.89 -12.32 17.74
CA GLN A 537 36.20 -12.89 18.08
C GLN A 537 36.44 -14.24 17.40
N GLU A 538 35.42 -15.11 17.38
CA GLU A 538 35.48 -16.44 16.75
C GLU A 538 35.80 -16.36 15.26
N ILE A 539 35.20 -15.40 14.55
CA ILE A 539 35.43 -15.21 13.11
C ILE A 539 36.66 -14.34 12.78
N GLY A 540 37.44 -13.93 13.79
CA GLY A 540 38.64 -13.10 13.60
C GLY A 540 38.37 -11.68 13.10
N TRP A 541 37.17 -11.14 13.34
CA TRP A 541 36.77 -9.81 12.88
C TRP A 541 37.69 -8.72 13.42
N GLN A 542 37.97 -7.71 12.58
CA GLN A 542 38.80 -6.56 12.94
C GLN A 542 37.98 -5.26 12.94
N PRO A 543 38.20 -4.37 13.93
CA PRO A 543 37.52 -3.09 13.97
C PRO A 543 37.92 -2.20 12.79
N ARG A 544 36.95 -1.42 12.34
CA ARG A 544 37.04 -0.46 11.24
C ARG A 544 36.57 0.90 11.75
N GLU A 545 37.26 1.96 11.36
CA GLU A 545 36.82 3.30 11.74
C GLU A 545 35.59 3.73 10.91
N PRO A 546 34.57 4.32 11.54
CA PRO A 546 33.45 4.92 10.81
C PRO A 546 33.93 6.02 9.87
N ILE A 547 33.32 6.09 8.68
CA ILE A 547 33.59 7.14 7.70
C ILE A 547 32.87 8.42 8.11
N GLY A 548 33.55 9.56 7.97
CA GLY A 548 32.99 10.86 8.36
C GLY A 548 31.92 11.37 7.40
N LEU A 549 32.23 11.43 6.11
CA LEU A 549 31.31 11.91 5.07
C LEU A 549 31.31 10.97 3.86
N PRO A 550 30.63 9.81 3.93
CA PRO A 550 30.57 8.87 2.82
C PRO A 550 29.74 9.44 1.66
N THR A 551 30.27 9.34 0.44
CA THR A 551 29.60 9.74 -0.81
C THR A 551 30.04 8.85 -1.99
N LEU A 552 29.16 8.68 -2.97
CA LEU A 552 29.48 8.10 -4.28
C LEU A 552 30.02 9.16 -5.26
N ILE A 553 29.82 10.45 -4.97
CA ILE A 553 30.31 11.56 -5.79
C ILE A 553 31.83 11.64 -5.64
N GLY A 554 32.55 11.51 -6.76
CA GLY A 554 34.01 11.41 -6.78
C GLY A 554 34.56 9.99 -6.53
N THR A 555 33.70 9.03 -6.17
CA THR A 555 34.03 7.60 -6.15
C THR A 555 33.92 7.00 -7.57
N TYR A 556 32.86 7.40 -8.28
CA TYR A 556 32.55 6.95 -9.64
C TYR A 556 32.43 8.14 -10.60
N PRO A 557 32.47 7.92 -11.93
CA PRO A 557 32.34 9.00 -12.90
C PRO A 557 31.05 9.81 -12.71
N THR A 558 31.21 11.11 -12.45
CA THR A 558 30.11 12.06 -12.25
C THR A 558 30.51 13.45 -12.77
N LYS A 559 29.51 14.28 -13.07
CA LYS A 559 29.70 15.71 -13.40
C LYS A 559 29.64 16.60 -12.14
N VAL A 560 29.24 16.05 -11.00
CA VAL A 560 29.09 16.79 -9.75
C VAL A 560 30.45 16.85 -9.03
N PRO A 561 30.94 18.03 -8.62
CA PRO A 561 32.18 18.12 -7.86
C PRO A 561 31.98 17.60 -6.43
N VAL A 562 33.01 16.99 -5.84
CA VAL A 562 32.98 16.51 -4.43
C VAL A 562 32.63 17.63 -3.45
N ASP A 563 33.03 18.87 -3.74
CA ASP A 563 32.68 20.04 -2.92
C ASP A 563 31.16 20.29 -2.82
N ALA A 564 30.35 19.74 -3.73
CA ALA A 564 28.91 19.84 -3.67
C ALA A 564 28.27 19.02 -2.54
N VAL A 565 29.02 18.12 -1.87
CA VAL A 565 28.54 17.32 -0.72
C VAL A 565 29.18 17.74 0.61
N ILE A 566 30.13 18.69 0.59
CA ILE A 566 30.84 19.18 1.78
C ILE A 566 30.14 20.44 2.27
N HIS A 567 29.52 20.36 3.45
CA HIS A 567 28.78 21.45 4.10
C HIS A 567 29.21 21.63 5.55
#